data_AF-A0A0F8J5P4-F1
#
_entry.id   AF-A0A0F8J5P4-F1
#
_cell.length_a   1.000
_cell.length_b   1.000
_cell.length_c   1.000
_cell.angle_alpha   90.00
_cell.angle_beta   90.00
_cell.angle_gamma   90.00
#
_symmetry.space_group_name_H-M   'P 1'
#
loop_
_entity.id
_entity.type
_entity.pdbx_description
1 polymer ?
#
loop_
_entity_poly.entity_id
_entity_poly.type
_entity_poly.pdbx_seq_one_letter_code
_entity_poly.pdbx_strand_id
1 'polypeptide(L)' 'MNLSFGERKIQKTGYSFLCPLPATWAKNAKLDQSSRVNIEMLEDNSLRITPVLTTRQDEKGPGAPITA' A
#
# COMPACT_ATOMS: atom_id res chain seq x y z
N MET A 1 19.57 11.88 1.50
CA MET A 1 19.94 10.47 1.75
C MET A 1 19.16 9.63 0.74
N ASN A 2 19.83 8.87 -0.13
CA ASN A 2 19.15 8.03 -1.12
C ASN A 2 19.10 6.60 -0.56
N LEU A 3 17.91 6.11 -0.21
CA LEU A 3 17.73 4.75 0.29
C LEU A 3 17.59 3.81 -0.91
N SER A 4 18.61 2.99 -1.16
CA SER A 4 18.54 1.93 -2.18
C SER A 4 18.12 0.61 -1.54
N PHE A 5 17.09 -0.02 -2.10
CA PHE A 5 16.58 -1.32 -1.65
C PHE A 5 17.10 -2.50 -2.50
N GLY A 6 18.11 -2.24 -3.35
CA GLY A 6 18.70 -3.20 -4.28
C GLY A 6 17.79 -3.52 -5.47
N GLU A 7 18.17 -4.55 -6.22
CA GLU A 7 17.43 -5.05 -7.38
C GLU A 7 16.49 -6.20 -6.97
N ARG A 8 15.33 -6.30 -7.64
CA ARG A 8 14.38 -7.38 -7.43
C ARG A 8 13.90 -7.93 -8.75
N LYS A 9 13.75 -9.26 -8.79
CA LYS A 9 13.18 -9.95 -9.95
C LYS A 9 11.67 -9.78 -9.93
N ILE A 10 11.12 -9.40 -11.07
CA ILE A 10 9.69 -9.47 -11.32
C ILE A 10 9.26 -10.95 -11.37
N GLN A 11 8.16 -11.26 -10.71
CA GLN A 11 7.55 -12.59 -10.72
C GLN A 11 6.33 -12.56 -11.63
N LYS A 12 6.20 -13.52 -12.55
CA LYS A 12 5.00 -13.69 -13.36
C LYS A 12 4.02 -14.62 -12.64
N THR A 13 2.84 -14.12 -12.32
CA THR A 13 1.75 -14.87 -11.69
C THR A 13 0.49 -14.73 -12.54
N GLY A 14 0.07 -15.82 -13.17
CA GLY A 14 -1.06 -15.82 -14.11
C GLY A 14 -0.89 -14.76 -15.20
N TYR A 15 -1.86 -13.85 -15.28
CA TYR A 15 -1.89 -12.72 -16.22
C TYR A 15 -1.28 -11.42 -15.66
N SER A 16 -0.53 -11.51 -14.55
CA SER A 16 0.02 -10.34 -13.87
C SER A 16 1.51 -10.48 -13.56
N PHE A 17 2.16 -9.34 -13.38
CA PHE A 17 3.53 -9.23 -12.90
C PHE A 17 3.52 -8.70 -11.47
N LEU A 18 4.29 -9.33 -10.60
CA LEU A 18 4.44 -8.97 -9.20
C LEU A 18 5.86 -8.51 -8.95
N CYS A 19 6.02 -7.35 -8.30
CA CYS A 19 7.28 -6.90 -7.76
C CYS A 19 7.23 -7.01 -6.23
N PRO A 20 8.03 -7.89 -5.61
CA PRO A 20 8.09 -7.98 -4.16
C PRO A 20 8.52 -6.63 -3.57
N LEU A 21 7.71 -6.03 -2.69
CA LEU A 21 8.04 -4.76 -2.05
C LEU A 21 9.07 -4.95 -0.92
N PRO A 22 10.00 -3.99 -0.70
CA PRO A 22 10.94 -4.10 0.42
C PRO A 22 10.23 -4.14 1.77
N ALA A 23 10.51 -5.18 2.58
CA ALA A 23 9.86 -5.36 3.88
C ALA A 23 10.07 -4.16 4.81
N THR A 24 11.28 -3.58 4.80
CA THR A 24 11.59 -2.36 5.54
C THR A 24 10.75 -1.17 5.10
N TRP A 25 10.56 -1.00 3.77
CA TRP A 25 9.71 0.07 3.24
C TRP A 25 8.25 -0.16 3.63
N ALA A 26 7.72 -1.37 3.45
CA ALA A 26 6.34 -1.71 3.81
C ALA A 26 6.06 -1.46 5.30
N LYS A 27 6.99 -1.85 6.18
CA LYS A 27 6.91 -1.59 7.62
C LYS A 27 6.88 -0.08 7.93
N ASN A 28 7.76 0.70 7.33
CA ASN A 28 7.82 2.15 7.53
C ASN A 28 6.58 2.86 6.97
N ALA A 29 6.04 2.34 5.87
CA ALA A 29 4.81 2.79 5.24
C ALA A 29 3.54 2.31 5.95
N LYS A 30 3.66 1.51 7.03
CA LYS A 30 2.55 0.91 7.79
C LYS A 30 1.58 0.13 6.90
N LEU A 31 2.13 -0.62 5.95
CA LEU A 31 1.36 -1.50 5.07
C LEU A 31 1.26 -2.89 5.70
N ASP A 32 0.02 -3.33 5.89
CA ASP A 32 -0.33 -4.70 6.25
C ASP A 32 -0.94 -5.45 5.05
N GLN A 33 -1.23 -6.74 5.22
CA GLN A 33 -1.96 -7.53 4.24
C GLN A 33 -3.25 -6.80 3.82
N SER A 34 -3.53 -6.80 2.51
CA SER A 34 -4.68 -6.11 1.90
C SER A 34 -4.65 -4.58 1.93
N SER A 35 -3.55 -3.95 2.37
CA SER A 35 -3.36 -2.50 2.24
C SER A 35 -3.37 -2.06 0.78
N ARG A 36 -3.89 -0.86 0.52
CA ARG A 36 -3.92 -0.27 -0.82
C ARG A 36 -2.73 0.67 -1.03
N VAL A 37 -2.19 0.62 -2.24
CA VAL A 37 -1.17 1.56 -2.71
C VAL A 37 -1.63 2.16 -4.04
N ASN A 38 -1.27 3.42 -4.27
CA ASN A 38 -1.37 4.03 -5.58
C ASN A 38 -0.09 3.71 -6.37
N ILE A 39 -0.23 3.36 -7.65
CA ILE A 39 0.90 3.08 -8.55
C ILE A 39 0.74 4.00 -9.77
N GLU A 40 1.70 4.87 -9.98
CA GLU A 40 1.69 5.87 -11.03
C GLU A 40 2.92 5.69 -11.91
N MET A 41 2.76 5.78 -13.23
CA MET A 41 3.88 5.84 -14.16
C MET A 41 4.32 7.29 -14.30
N LEU A 42 5.61 7.54 -14.09
CA LEU A 42 6.24 8.84 -14.31
C LEU A 42 6.74 8.96 -15.76
N GLU A 43 7.11 10.18 -16.16
CA GLU A 43 7.54 10.49 -17.54
C GLU A 43 8.82 9.74 -17.96
N ASP A 44 9.65 9.34 -17.00
CA ASP A 44 10.87 8.57 -17.22
C ASP A 44 10.64 7.05 -17.30
N ASN A 45 9.38 6.62 -17.41
CA ASN A 45 8.94 5.21 -17.35
C ASN A 45 9.21 4.51 -16.01
N SER A 46 9.55 5.26 -14.95
CA SER A 46 9.59 4.70 -13.60
C SER A 46 8.19 4.60 -13.01
N LEU A 47 8.02 3.69 -12.04
CA LEU A 47 6.80 3.58 -11.25
C LEU A 47 7.00 4.23 -9.88
N ARG A 48 6.10 5.14 -9.51
CA ARG A 48 5.97 5.67 -8.15
C ARG A 48 4.90 4.90 -7.41
N ILE A 49 5.27 4.34 -6.25
CA ILE A 49 4.34 3.62 -5.36
C ILE A 49 4.14 4.44 -4.09
N THR A 50 2.88 4.76 -3.78
CA THR A 50 2.52 5.58 -2.61
C THR A 50 1.46 4.87 -1.78
N PRO A 51 1.61 4.76 -0.44
CA PRO A 51 0.55 4.24 0.42
C PRO A 51 -0.73 5.05 0.29
N VAL A 52 -1.89 4.39 0.20
CA VAL A 52 -3.17 5.08 0.35
C VAL A 52 -3.46 5.19 1.84
N LEU A 53 -3.57 6.41 2.35
CA LEU A 53 -3.97 6.64 3.73
C LEU A 53 -5.44 6.22 3.88
N THR A 54 -5.67 5.08 4.53
CA THR A 54 -6.98 4.75 5.07
C THR A 54 -7.23 5.62 6.30
N THR A 55 -7.72 6.84 6.07
CA THR A 55 -8.43 7.56 7.12
C THR A 55 -9.60 6.67 7.50
N ARG A 56 -9.58 6.05 8.69
CA ARG A 56 -10.78 5.47 9.27
C ARG A 56 -11.76 6.61 9.51
N GLN A 57 -12.58 6.96 8.52
CA GLN A 57 -13.89 7.56 8.79
C GLN A 57 -14.83 6.41 9.15
N ASP A 58 -14.61 5.87 10.34
CA ASP A 58 -15.56 5.04 11.08
C ASP A 58 -15.62 5.59 12.52
N GLU A 59 -16.03 6.86 12.63
CA GLU A 59 -16.47 7.46 13.91
C GLU A 59 -17.67 8.37 13.66
N LYS A 60 -18.81 7.75 13.33
CA LYS A 60 -20.13 8.14 13.88
C LYS A 60 -21.19 7.10 13.47
N GLY A 61 -21.19 5.96 14.13
CA GLY A 61 -22.44 5.23 14.30
C GLY A 61 -23.22 5.89 15.44
N PRO A 62 -24.48 6.31 15.28
CA PRO A 62 -25.40 6.38 16.40
C PRO A 62 -26.08 5.01 16.49
N GLY A 63 -25.36 4.01 17.00
CA GLY A 63 -26.01 2.85 17.59
C GLY A 63 -26.45 3.24 18.99
N ALA A 64 -27.58 3.93 19.12
CA ALA A 64 -28.20 4.12 20.42
C ALA A 64 -28.94 2.83 20.80
N PRO A 65 -28.57 2.14 21.89
CA PRO A 65 -29.45 1.14 22.48
C PRO A 65 -30.49 1.90 23.32
N ILE A 66 -31.74 1.93 22.88
CA ILE A 66 -32.85 2.20 23.81
C ILE A 66 -33.06 0.95 24.65
N THR A 67 -32.70 1.06 25.92
CA THR A 67 -33.03 0.12 26.99
C THR A 67 -34.09 0.78 27.87
N ALA A 68 -35.08 -0.03 28.28
CA ALA A 68 -36.22 0.22 29.18
C ALA A 68 -37.45 0.88 28.54
#